data_AF-A0A949ZD70-F1
#
_entry.id   AF-A0A949ZD70-F1
#
_cell.length_a   1.000
_cell.length_b   1.000
_cell.length_c   1.000
_cell.angle_alpha   90.00
_cell.angle_beta   90.00
_cell.angle_gamma   90.00
#
_symmetry.space_group_name_H-M   'P 1'
#
loop_
_entity.id
_entity.type
_entity.pdbx_description
1 polymer ?
#
loop_
_entity_poly.entity_id
_entity_poly.type
_entity_poly.pdbx_seq_one_letter_code
_entity_poly.pdbx_strand_id
1 'polypeptide(L)'
;MENFSEQQNPALHAFAAYDEFFPFYVGQHSKPATRWFHFVGTHLGAVLGITGIVSRRPKLLGAAPVVAYGLAWFSHFAIEGNKPA
;
A
#
# COMPACT_ATOMS: atom_id res chain seq x y z
N MET A 1 39.40 5.11 6.63
CA MET A 1 38.45 5.81 5.73
C MET A 1 37.41 4.78 5.33
N GLU A 2 36.32 4.72 6.09
CA GLU A 2 35.24 3.78 5.82
C GLU A 2 34.51 4.20 4.54
N ASN A 3 34.27 3.23 3.67
CA ASN A 3 33.66 3.43 2.36
C ASN A 3 32.17 3.77 2.53
N PHE A 4 31.85 5.06 2.47
CA PHE A 4 30.46 5.57 2.48
C PHE A 4 29.61 5.10 1.27
N SER A 5 30.21 4.40 0.31
CA SER A 5 29.55 3.88 -0.89
C SER A 5 28.75 2.60 -0.66
N GLU A 6 28.87 1.93 0.50
CA GLU A 6 28.17 0.67 0.78
C GLU A 6 26.83 0.88 1.52
N GLN A 7 26.53 2.10 1.99
CA GLN A 7 25.36 2.39 2.83
C GLN A 7 24.04 2.71 2.08
N GLN A 8 23.97 2.60 0.75
CA GLN A 8 22.79 3.05 0.00
C GLN A 8 22.28 2.04 -1.01
N ASN A 9 21.86 0.87 -0.53
CA ASN A 9 20.84 0.08 -1.23
C ASN A 9 19.62 -0.13 -0.31
N PRO A 10 18.65 0.81 -0.27
CA PRO A 10 17.48 0.72 0.61
C PRO A 10 16.53 -0.43 0.29
N ALA A 11 16.78 -1.19 -0.79
CA ALA A 11 15.89 -2.25 -1.25
C ALA A 11 16.07 -3.60 -0.53
N LEU A 12 17.11 -3.78 0.30
CA LEU A 12 17.43 -5.07 0.94
C LEU A 12 17.83 -4.96 2.42
N HIS A 13 17.29 -3.98 3.16
CA HIS A 13 17.46 -3.97 4.62
C HIS A 13 16.34 -4.80 5.26
N ALA A 14 16.68 -5.95 5.83
CA ALA A 14 15.77 -6.62 6.75
C ALA A 14 15.66 -5.77 8.02
N PHE A 15 14.43 -5.44 8.42
CA PHE A 15 14.19 -4.75 9.68
C PHE A 15 14.34 -5.75 10.82
N ALA A 16 15.13 -5.41 11.85
CA ALA A 16 15.38 -6.30 12.98
C ALA A 16 14.21 -6.29 13.98
N ALA A 17 13.38 -5.23 13.96
CA ALA A 17 12.21 -5.06 14.79
C ALA A 17 11.10 -4.28 14.08
N TYR A 18 9.88 -4.41 14.59
CA TYR A 18 8.73 -3.64 14.10
C TYR A 18 8.95 -2.13 14.23
N ASP A 19 9.61 -1.67 15.30
CA ASP A 19 9.87 -0.25 15.54
C ASP A 19 10.82 0.37 14.50
N GLU A 20 11.62 -0.44 13.82
CA GLU A 20 12.44 0.00 12.68
C GLU A 20 11.63 -0.02 11.37
N PHE A 21 10.77 -1.04 11.20
CA PHE A 21 9.92 -1.19 10.02
C PHE A 21 8.81 -0.13 9.94
N PHE A 22 8.14 0.17 11.04
CA PHE A 22 6.92 0.97 11.03
C PHE A 22 7.15 2.42 10.56
N PRO A 23 8.20 3.14 11.02
CA PRO A 23 8.51 4.46 10.48
C PRO A 23 8.82 4.43 8.98
N PHE A 24 9.54 3.40 8.50
CA PHE A 24 9.79 3.20 7.08
C PHE A 24 8.50 2.96 6.29
N TYR A 25 7.63 2.09 6.79
CA TYR A 25 6.36 1.71 6.17
C TYR A 25 5.41 2.91 6.04
N VAL A 26 5.22 3.67 7.13
CA VAL A 26 4.41 4.90 7.09
C VAL A 26 5.04 5.94 6.16
N GLY A 27 6.37 6.01 6.11
CA GLY A 27 7.12 6.82 5.17
C GLY A 27 6.83 6.50 3.70
N GLN A 28 6.44 5.27 3.36
CA GLN A 28 6.03 4.91 1.98
C GLN A 28 4.73 5.58 1.52
N HIS A 29 4.06 6.34 2.39
CA HIS A 29 2.82 7.08 2.12
C HIS A 29 3.00 8.58 2.40
N SER A 30 4.16 9.12 2.04
CA SER A 30 4.56 10.49 2.40
C SER A 30 3.62 11.54 1.80
N LYS A 31 3.09 11.31 0.59
CA LYS A 31 2.24 12.28 -0.11
C LYS A 31 0.78 12.16 0.35
N PRO A 32 0.08 13.29 0.61
CA PRO A 32 -1.34 13.27 0.99
C PRO A 32 -2.23 12.56 -0.04
N ALA A 33 -1.93 12.72 -1.33
CA ALA A 33 -2.67 12.08 -2.40
C ALA A 33 -2.56 10.55 -2.34
N THR A 34 -1.37 9.99 -2.08
CA THR A 34 -1.20 8.54 -1.84
C THR A 34 -2.11 8.05 -0.72
N ARG A 35 -2.10 8.74 0.43
CA ARG A 35 -2.96 8.43 1.58
C ARG A 35 -4.45 8.47 1.23
N TRP A 36 -4.89 9.45 0.45
CA TRP A 36 -6.28 9.54 0.00
C TRP A 36 -6.68 8.39 -0.94
N PHE A 37 -5.81 7.98 -1.85
CA PHE A 37 -6.08 6.84 -2.73
C PHE A 37 -6.21 5.53 -1.93
N HIS A 38 -5.37 5.32 -0.93
CA HIS A 38 -5.48 4.19 0.00
C HIS A 38 -6.80 4.21 0.78
N PHE A 39 -7.16 5.38 1.32
CA PHE A 39 -8.41 5.57 2.04
C PHE A 39 -9.62 5.25 1.15
N VAL A 40 -9.70 5.86 -0.04
CA VAL A 40 -10.79 5.64 -1.00
C VAL A 40 -10.82 4.18 -1.46
N GLY A 41 -9.67 3.60 -1.80
CA GLY A 41 -9.56 2.21 -2.24
C GLY A 41 -10.06 1.22 -1.19
N THR A 42 -9.66 1.40 0.07
CA THR A 42 -10.13 0.57 1.19
C THR A 42 -11.64 0.67 1.36
N HIS A 43 -12.21 1.88 1.29
CA HIS A 43 -13.65 2.08 1.46
C HIS A 43 -14.45 1.50 0.29
N LEU A 44 -14.00 1.68 -0.95
CA LEU A 44 -14.65 1.07 -2.12
C LEU A 44 -14.58 -0.46 -2.06
N GLY A 45 -13.43 -1.02 -1.66
CA GLY A 45 -13.28 -2.45 -1.42
C GLY A 45 -14.26 -2.97 -0.35
N ALA A 46 -14.38 -2.27 0.78
CA ALA A 46 -15.33 -2.61 1.84
C ALA A 46 -16.79 -2.55 1.35
N VAL A 47 -17.17 -1.50 0.63
CA VAL A 47 -18.51 -1.37 0.04
C VAL A 47 -18.80 -2.51 -0.94
N LEU A 48 -17.85 -2.87 -1.81
CA LEU A 48 -17.99 -4.00 -2.72
C LEU A 48 -18.12 -5.33 -1.98
N GLY A 49 -17.32 -5.55 -0.93
CA GLY A 49 -17.36 -6.75 -0.10
C GLY A 49 -18.71 -6.89 0.61
N ILE A 50 -19.16 -5.85 1.31
CA ILE A 50 -20.47 -5.82 2.00
C ILE A 50 -21.59 -6.05 0.99
N THR A 51 -21.56 -5.37 -0.16
CA THR A 51 -22.56 -5.55 -1.22
C THR A 51 -22.55 -7.00 -1.74
N GLY A 52 -21.36 -7.60 -1.92
CA GLY A 52 -21.21 -8.99 -2.34
C GLY A 52 -21.86 -9.98 -1.37
N ILE A 53 -21.69 -9.76 -0.06
CA ILE A 53 -22.31 -10.58 0.98
C ILE A 53 -23.83 -10.41 0.96
N VAL A 54 -24.32 -9.17 1.07
CA VAL A 54 -25.76 -8.87 1.16
C VAL A 54 -26.52 -9.33 -0.08
N SER A 55 -25.95 -9.12 -1.26
CA SER A 55 -26.58 -9.50 -2.53
C SER A 55 -26.29 -10.95 -2.97
N ARG A 56 -25.52 -11.72 -2.20
CA ARG A 56 -25.05 -13.08 -2.54
C ARG A 56 -24.37 -13.16 -3.92
N ARG A 57 -23.58 -12.14 -4.26
CA ARG A 57 -22.84 -12.05 -5.53
C ARG A 57 -21.34 -12.26 -5.29
N PRO A 58 -20.83 -13.51 -5.35
CA PRO A 58 -19.45 -13.81 -4.99
C PRO A 58 -18.42 -13.10 -5.89
N LYS A 59 -18.78 -12.73 -7.12
CA LYS A 59 -17.93 -11.92 -8.00
C LYS A 59 -17.53 -10.57 -7.37
N LEU A 60 -18.41 -9.95 -6.58
CA LEU A 60 -18.10 -8.69 -5.89
C LEU A 60 -17.09 -8.88 -4.75
N LEU A 61 -17.06 -10.07 -4.13
CA LEU A 61 -16.05 -10.40 -3.14
C LEU A 61 -14.66 -10.49 -3.77
N GLY A 62 -14.56 -11.00 -4.99
CA GLY A 62 -13.31 -10.98 -5.76
C GLY A 62 -12.94 -9.56 -6.24
N ALA A 63 -13.93 -8.74 -6.60
CA ALA A 63 -13.69 -7.36 -7.02
C ALA A 63 -13.20 -6.46 -5.87
N ALA A 64 -13.62 -6.73 -4.63
CA ALA A 64 -13.26 -5.94 -3.45
C ALA A 64 -11.74 -5.78 -3.25
N PRO A 65 -10.92 -6.86 -3.14
CA PRO A 65 -9.48 -6.71 -3.04
C PRO A 65 -8.87 -6.14 -4.32
N VAL A 66 -9.38 -6.50 -5.52
CA VAL A 66 -8.86 -5.97 -6.79
C VAL A 66 -8.94 -4.44 -6.84
N VAL A 67 -10.08 -3.86 -6.44
CA VAL A 67 -10.26 -2.41 -6.41
C VAL A 67 -9.43 -1.76 -5.31
N ALA A 68 -9.41 -2.33 -4.11
CA ALA A 68 -8.63 -1.78 -3.00
C ALA A 68 -7.12 -1.74 -3.31
N TYR A 69 -6.54 -2.89 -3.70
CA TYR A 69 -5.13 -2.99 -4.05
C TYR A 69 -4.80 -2.23 -5.34
N GLY A 70 -5.68 -2.26 -6.34
CA GLY A 70 -5.47 -1.56 -7.61
C GLY A 70 -5.29 -0.05 -7.40
N LEU A 71 -6.13 0.58 -6.56
CA LEU A 71 -6.02 2.01 -6.24
C LEU A 71 -4.80 2.31 -5.37
N ALA A 72 -4.50 1.47 -4.39
CA ALA A 72 -3.30 1.61 -3.57
C ALA A 72 -2.03 1.55 -4.43
N TRP A 73 -1.88 0.53 -5.26
CA TRP A 73 -0.73 0.34 -6.16
C TRP A 73 -0.61 1.45 -7.18
N PHE A 74 -1.72 1.86 -7.80
CA PHE A 74 -1.71 3.00 -8.71
C PHE A 74 -1.10 4.24 -8.04
N SER A 75 -1.50 4.54 -6.79
CA SER A 75 -0.97 5.69 -6.07
C SER A 75 0.52 5.57 -5.76
N HIS A 76 1.00 4.38 -5.41
CA HIS A 76 2.44 4.14 -5.20
C HIS A 76 3.25 4.37 -6.48
N PHE A 77 2.80 3.82 -7.61
CA PHE A 77 3.55 3.95 -8.86
C PHE A 77 3.43 5.33 -9.50
N ALA A 78 2.24 5.92 -9.53
CA ALA A 78 1.97 7.14 -10.27
C ALA A 78 2.15 8.42 -9.45
N ILE A 79 1.94 8.37 -8.13
CA ILE A 79 1.97 9.55 -7.26
C ILE A 79 3.20 9.52 -6.37
N GLU A 80 3.41 8.44 -5.62
CA GLU A 80 4.51 8.34 -4.67
C GLU A 80 5.85 8.17 -5.39
N GLY A 81 5.90 7.31 -6.42
CA GLY A 81 7.09 6.95 -7.16
C GLY A 81 7.90 5.84 -6.49
N ASN A 82 7.25 5.00 -5.67
CA ASN A 82 7.89 3.89 -4.97
C ASN A 82 7.19 2.55 -5.29
N LYS A 83 7.76 1.46 -4.76
CA LYS A 83 7.10 0.16 -4.77
C LYS A 83 5.98 0.19 -3.73
N PRO A 84 4.83 -0.46 -4.00
CA PRO A 84 3.80 -0.65 -2.99
C PRO A 84 4.39 -1.27 -1.73
N ALA A 85 3.99 -0.70 -0.60
CA ALA A 85 4.42 -1.14 0.73
C ALA A 85 3.80 -2.50 1.12
#